data_AF-A0A7X7U490-F1
#
_entry.id   AF-A0A7X7U490-F1
#
_cell.length_a   1.000
_cell.length_b   1.000
_cell.length_c   1.000
_cell.angle_alpha   90.00
_cell.angle_beta   90.00
_cell.angle_gamma   90.00
#
_symmetry.space_group_name_H-M   'P 1'
#
loop_
_entity.id
_entity.type
_entity.pdbx_description
1 polymer ?
#
loop_
_entity_poly.entity_id
_entity_poly.type
_entity_poly.pdbx_seq_one_letter_code
_entity_poly.pdbx_strand_id
1 'polypeptide(L)'
;LRVSFLPPSLRWIPFARANYWVLKIDDDYRYALVGTPDHKYLWLLSRTATVPPEIEAEYLEAAREQGFDLSEWIRPEQSGETVDDSVL
;
A
#
# COMPACT_ATOMS: atom_id res chain seq x y z
N LEU A 1 12.70 8.39 13.34
CA LEU A 1 11.75 9.43 13.86
C LEU A 1 10.35 8.81 13.84
N ARG A 2 9.61 8.81 14.96
CA ARG A 2 8.28 8.16 15.09
C ARG A 2 7.26 9.22 15.51
N VAL A 3 6.46 9.71 14.56
CA VAL A 3 5.36 10.63 14.84
C VAL A 3 4.08 9.82 15.02
N SER A 4 3.29 10.13 16.05
CA SER A 4 2.09 9.39 16.42
C SER A 4 0.95 10.38 16.67
N PHE A 5 -0.07 10.35 15.82
CA PHE A 5 -1.22 11.28 15.83
C PHE A 5 -2.33 10.90 16.83
N LEU A 6 -2.06 10.00 17.79
CA LEU A 6 -3.03 9.55 18.79
C LEU A 6 -2.79 10.19 20.17
N PRO A 7 -3.85 10.68 20.85
CA PRO A 7 -3.74 11.27 22.18
C PRO A 7 -3.24 10.24 23.21
N PRO A 8 -2.54 10.67 24.28
CA PRO A 8 -1.85 9.77 25.23
C PRO A 8 -2.77 8.71 25.87
N SER A 9 -4.03 9.07 26.10
CA SER A 9 -5.05 8.23 26.73
C SER A 9 -5.55 7.07 25.87
N LEU A 10 -5.26 7.05 24.55
CA LEU A 10 -5.74 6.01 23.62
C LEU A 10 -4.64 5.05 23.15
N ARG A 11 -3.40 5.23 23.62
CA ARG A 11 -2.22 4.44 23.21
C ARG A 11 -2.16 3.01 23.76
N TRP A 12 -3.06 2.66 24.68
CA TRP A 12 -3.13 1.33 25.31
C TRP A 12 -3.89 0.30 24.49
N ILE A 13 -4.53 0.71 23.38
CA ILE A 13 -5.34 -0.17 22.54
C ILE A 13 -4.43 -1.07 21.69
N PRO A 14 -4.40 -2.40 21.89
CA PRO A 14 -3.46 -3.29 21.21
C PRO A 14 -3.74 -3.43 19.71
N PHE A 15 -4.94 -3.07 19.24
CA PHE A 15 -5.38 -3.07 17.84
C PHE A 15 -5.24 -1.70 17.14
N ALA A 16 -4.67 -0.68 17.80
CA ALA A 16 -4.42 0.64 17.17
C ALA A 16 -3.20 0.64 16.22
N ARG A 17 -2.54 -0.50 16.03
CA ARG A 17 -1.47 -0.69 15.05
C ARG A 17 -2.06 -1.42 13.85
N ALA A 18 -2.26 -0.70 12.76
CA ALA A 18 -2.57 -1.34 11.49
C ALA A 18 -1.35 -2.18 11.06
N ASN A 19 -1.57 -3.47 10.84
CA ASN A 19 -0.54 -4.40 10.42
C ASN A 19 -0.34 -4.27 8.91
N TYR A 20 0.53 -3.36 8.49
CA TYR A 20 0.94 -3.21 7.10
C TYR A 20 2.17 -4.04 6.83
N TRP A 21 2.07 -5.03 5.95
CA TRP A 21 3.18 -5.91 5.59
C TRP A 21 3.57 -5.64 4.14
N VAL A 22 4.87 -5.44 3.90
CA VAL A 22 5.42 -5.40 2.54
C VAL A 22 5.58 -6.83 2.07
N LEU A 23 4.77 -7.22 1.10
CA LEU A 23 4.70 -8.58 0.55
C LEU A 23 5.72 -8.78 -0.57
N LYS A 24 5.97 -7.74 -1.37
CA LYS A 24 6.93 -7.72 -2.47
C LYS A 24 7.41 -6.29 -2.71
N ILE A 25 8.69 -6.11 -3.02
CA ILE A 25 9.28 -4.82 -3.40
C ILE A 25 10.40 -5.07 -4.43
N ASP A 26 10.58 -4.15 -5.37
CA ASP A 26 11.71 -4.20 -6.30
C ASP A 26 12.98 -3.58 -5.69
N ASP A 27 14.14 -3.95 -6.23
CA ASP A 27 15.45 -3.47 -5.74
C ASP A 27 15.60 -1.94 -5.79
N ASP A 28 14.94 -1.30 -6.76
CA ASP A 28 14.95 0.16 -6.93
C ASP A 28 13.87 0.89 -6.11
N TYR A 29 13.06 0.16 -5.33
CA TYR A 29 11.97 0.73 -4.51
C TYR A 29 10.97 1.59 -5.30
N ARG A 30 10.71 1.20 -6.55
CA ARG A 30 9.74 1.86 -7.44
C ARG A 30 8.34 1.30 -7.25
N TYR A 31 8.21 0.02 -6.91
CA TYR A 31 6.95 -0.69 -6.77
C TYR A 31 6.91 -1.52 -5.49
N ALA A 32 5.85 -1.39 -4.70
CA ALA A 32 5.67 -2.15 -3.48
C ALA A 32 4.26 -2.73 -3.40
N LEU A 33 4.18 -4.03 -3.12
CA LEU A 33 2.95 -4.71 -2.74
C LEU A 33 2.82 -4.70 -1.23
N VAL A 34 1.73 -4.13 -0.71
CA VAL A 34 1.47 -4.02 0.72
C VAL A 34 0.12 -4.66 1.02
N GLY A 35 0.05 -5.47 2.06
CA GLY A 35 -1.22 -6.07 2.48
C GLY A 35 -1.34 -6.23 3.99
N THR A 36 -2.49 -6.74 4.42
CA THR A 36 -2.78 -7.10 5.80
C THR A 36 -2.73 -8.62 6.01
N PRO A 37 -2.38 -9.09 7.22
CA PRO A 37 -2.27 -10.53 7.50
C PRO A 37 -3.58 -11.30 7.45
N ASP A 38 -4.72 -10.61 7.45
CA ASP A 38 -6.06 -11.20 7.28
C ASP A 38 -6.51 -11.27 5.81
N HIS A 39 -5.63 -10.88 4.88
CA HIS A 39 -5.84 -10.82 3.43
C HIS A 39 -7.01 -9.94 2.98
N LYS A 40 -7.51 -9.04 3.85
CA LYS A 40 -8.64 -8.17 3.53
C LYS A 40 -8.26 -6.92 2.78
N TYR A 41 -7.03 -6.45 2.95
CA TYR A 41 -6.57 -5.22 2.31
C TYR A 41 -5.27 -5.45 1.58
N LEU A 42 -5.20 -4.90 0.38
CA LEU A 42 -4.08 -5.00 -0.53
C LEU A 42 -3.91 -3.68 -1.27
N TRP A 43 -2.66 -3.25 -1.43
CA TRP A 43 -2.28 -2.06 -2.17
C TRP A 43 -1.04 -2.34 -3.02
N LEU A 44 -1.09 -1.88 -4.27
CA LEU A 44 0.08 -1.75 -5.14
C LEU A 44 0.47 -0.27 -5.17
N LEU A 45 1.64 0.03 -4.62
CA LEU A 45 2.18 1.38 -4.55
C LEU A 45 3.24 1.56 -5.64
N SER A 46 3.25 2.74 -6.25
CA SER A 46 4.19 3.12 -7.30
C SER A 46 4.74 4.51 -7.04
N ARG A 47 6.02 4.73 -7.37
CA ARG A 47 6.65 6.07 -7.35
C ARG A 47 6.13 6.98 -8.47
N THR A 48 5.53 6.41 -9.50
CA THR A 48 4.92 7.12 -10.63
C THR A 48 3.41 6.91 -10.66
N ALA A 49 2.68 7.88 -11.21
CA ALA A 49 1.21 7.83 -11.31
C ALA A 49 0.68 6.66 -12.14
N THR A 50 1.49 6.14 -13.08
CA THR A 50 1.16 5.00 -13.90
C THR A 50 2.06 3.82 -13.57
N VAL A 51 1.48 2.63 -13.64
CA VAL A 51 2.18 1.34 -13.51
C VAL A 51 2.07 0.63 -14.85
N PRO A 52 3.18 0.10 -15.41
CA PRO A 52 3.10 -0.72 -16.60
C PRO A 52 2.23 -1.97 -16.35
N PRO A 53 1.37 -2.37 -17.31
CA PRO A 53 0.41 -3.47 -17.09
C PRO A 53 1.10 -4.82 -16.81
N GLU A 54 2.31 -5.02 -17.33
CA GLU A 54 3.14 -6.20 -17.04
C GLU A 54 3.58 -6.27 -15.57
N ILE A 55 3.97 -5.12 -15.00
CA ILE A 55 4.37 -5.02 -13.60
C ILE A 55 3.15 -5.17 -12.69
N GLU A 56 2.03 -4.55 -13.04
CA GLU A 56 0.79 -4.74 -12.31
C GLU A 56 0.40 -6.22 -12.27
N ALA A 57 0.41 -6.91 -13.42
CA ALA A 57 0.09 -8.32 -13.49
C ALA A 57 1.04 -9.19 -12.65
N GLU A 58 2.36 -8.96 -12.73
CA GLU A 58 3.35 -9.69 -11.92
C GLU A 58 3.06 -9.55 -10.41
N TYR A 59 2.77 -8.33 -9.95
CA TYR A 59 2.53 -8.07 -8.53
C TYR A 59 1.19 -8.63 -8.07
N LEU A 60 0.16 -8.59 -8.91
CA LEU A 60 -1.14 -9.19 -8.61
C LEU A 60 -1.08 -10.73 -8.58
N GLU A 61 -0.29 -11.36 -9.45
CA GLU A 61 -0.06 -12.80 -9.38
C GLU A 61 0.65 -13.18 -8.07
N ALA A 62 1.68 -12.42 -7.67
CA ALA A 62 2.33 -12.63 -6.38
C ALA A 62 1.35 -12.47 -5.18
N ALA A 63 0.36 -11.59 -5.30
CA ALA A 63 -0.70 -11.46 -4.30
C ALA A 63 -1.64 -12.68 -4.28
N ARG A 64 -2.02 -13.20 -5.46
CA ARG A 64 -2.83 -14.43 -5.58
C ARG A 64 -2.13 -15.65 -5.00
N GLU A 65 -0.83 -15.80 -5.26
CA GLU A 65 -0.02 -16.89 -4.69
C GLU A 65 0.00 -16.86 -3.15
N GLN A 66 -0.13 -15.67 -2.57
CA GLN A 66 -0.22 -15.46 -1.13
C GLN A 66 -1.66 -15.58 -0.58
N GLY A 67 -2.66 -15.84 -1.41
CA GLY A 67 -4.03 -16.09 -0.99
C GLY A 67 -4.91 -14.85 -0.84
N PHE A 68 -4.58 -13.76 -1.54
CA PHE A 68 -5.46 -12.60 -1.65
C PHE A 68 -6.52 -12.81 -2.74
N ASP A 69 -7.76 -12.36 -2.47
CA ASP A 69 -8.80 -12.24 -3.49
C ASP A 69 -8.69 -10.88 -4.20
N LEU A 70 -8.67 -10.92 -5.54
CA LEU A 70 -8.54 -9.74 -6.39
C LEU A 70 -9.86 -9.37 -7.09
N SER A 71 -10.96 -10.04 -6.76
CA SER A 71 -12.28 -9.79 -7.33
C SER A 71 -12.75 -8.34 -7.15
N GLU A 72 -12.33 -7.70 -6.05
CA GLU A 72 -12.62 -6.30 -5.72
C GLU A 72 -11.43 -5.36 -6.02
N TRP A 73 -10.52 -5.73 -6.92
CA TRP A 73 -9.38 -4.87 -7.28
C TRP A 73 -9.84 -3.58 -7.97
N ILE A 74 -9.41 -2.44 -7.44
CA ILE A 74 -9.75 -1.11 -7.95
C ILE A 74 -8.48 -0.42 -8.44
N ARG A 75 -8.55 0.18 -9.63
CA ARG A 75 -7.53 1.10 -10.14
C ARG A 75 -7.98 2.55 -9.90
N PRO A 76 -7.41 3.27 -8.93
CA PRO A 76 -7.74 4.67 -8.72
C PRO A 76 -7.21 5.52 -9.88
N GLU A 77 -7.96 6.55 -10.26
CA GLU A 77 -7.47 7.57 -11.19
C GLU A 77 -6.36 8.39 -10.50
N GLN A 78 -5.24 8.61 -11.20
CA GLN A 78 -4.09 9.36 -10.70
C GLN A 78 -3.84 10.55 -11.63
N SER A 79 -3.82 11.77 -11.09
CA SER A 79 -3.55 12.98 -11.88
C SER A 79 -2.08 13.10 -12.30
N GLY A 80 -1.16 12.49 -11.54
CA GLY A 80 0.28 12.65 -11.72
C GLY A 80 0.83 14.02 -11.32
N GLU A 81 -0.01 14.88 -10.75
CA GLU A 81 0.42 16.16 -10.20
C GLU A 81 1.21 15.93 -8.91
N THR A 82 2.33 16.62 -8.76
CA THR A 82 3.09 16.60 -7.50
C THR A 82 2.42 17.54 -6.53
N VAL A 83 1.97 17.01 -5.39
CA VAL A 83 1.45 17.83 -4.30
C VAL A 83 2.64 18.51 -3.61
N ASP A 84 2.74 19.82 -3.78
CA ASP A 84 3.75 20.64 -3.12
C ASP A 84 3.27 21.03 -1.71
N ASP A 85 4.18 21.10 -0.73
CA ASP A 85 3.79 21.46 0.64
C ASP A 85 3.26 22.90 0.75
N SER A 86 3.49 23.76 -0.26
CA SER A 86 2.95 25.13 -0.33
C SER A 86 1.44 25.20 -0.63
N VAL A 87 0.80 24.09 -1.01
CA VAL A 87 -0.66 24.02 -1.23
C VAL A 87 -1.45 23.44 -0.06
N LEU A 88 -0.79 23.14 1.07
CA LEU A 88 -1.40 22.70 2.33
C LEU A 88 -1.57 23.85 3.34
#